data_AF-A0A966FXW5-F1
#
_entry.id   AF-A0A966FXW5-F1
#
_cell.length_a   1.000
_cell.length_b   1.000
_cell.length_c   1.000
_cell.angle_alpha   90.00
_cell.angle_beta   90.00
_cell.angle_gamma   90.00
#
_symmetry.space_group_name_H-M   'P 1'
#
loop_
_entity.id
_entity.type
_entity.pdbx_description
1 polymer ?
#
loop_
_entity_poly.entity_id
_entity_poly.type
_entity_poly.pdbx_seq_one_letter_code
_entity_poly.pdbx_strand_id
1 'polypeptide(L)'
;MPRLDASAGSYVEPHPIYGNNTPFKPFSAEALFTFFQNQNASATGTWKLVSSDTADKASAQSAAISIAKGDKVVVASFPGVRGSRQGHIAIVRPDSSASVRIAQAGRVSSNNLALSDGFGSALSSTKFFTFKG
;
A
#
# COMPACT_ATOMS: atom_id res chain seq x y z
N MET A 1 23.33 -1.17 -0.69
CA MET A 1 22.85 -0.11 -1.61
C MET A 1 21.43 -0.45 -2.04
N PRO A 2 20.47 0.49 -2.03
CA PRO A 2 19.17 0.27 -2.65
C PRO A 2 19.37 -0.01 -4.15
N ARG A 3 18.73 -1.04 -4.70
CA ARG A 3 18.74 -1.25 -6.16
C ARG A 3 17.98 -0.10 -6.81
N LEU A 4 18.71 0.72 -7.58
CA LEU A 4 18.19 1.85 -8.36
C LEU A 4 17.86 1.40 -9.80
N ASP A 5 17.42 0.16 -9.97
CA ASP A 5 17.07 -0.37 -11.27
C ASP A 5 15.70 0.20 -11.70
N ALA A 6 15.47 0.28 -13.01
CA ALA A 6 14.17 0.63 -13.57
C ALA A 6 13.08 -0.19 -12.86
N SER A 7 11.98 0.46 -12.43
CA SER A 7 10.90 -0.22 -11.71
C SER A 7 10.51 -1.50 -12.45
N ALA A 8 10.27 -2.61 -11.75
CA ALA A 8 9.83 -3.86 -12.35
C ALA A 8 8.45 -3.71 -13.04
N GLY A 9 8.44 -3.10 -14.22
CA GLY A 9 7.28 -2.85 -15.07
C GLY A 9 7.08 -1.37 -15.44
N SER A 10 7.91 -0.82 -16.31
CA SER A 10 7.33 0.01 -17.37
C SER A 10 6.53 -0.94 -18.26
N TYR A 11 5.20 -0.94 -18.13
CA TYR A 11 4.31 -1.82 -18.91
C TYR A 11 4.01 -1.28 -20.31
N VAL A 12 4.90 -0.43 -20.84
CA VAL A 12 4.72 0.29 -22.10
C VAL A 12 5.38 -0.47 -23.27
N GLU A 13 6.21 -1.46 -22.96
CA GLU A 13 6.89 -2.36 -23.90
C GLU A 13 6.84 -3.81 -23.33
N PRO A 14 7.10 -4.86 -24.14
CA PRO A 14 6.89 -6.24 -23.72
C PRO A 14 7.61 -6.52 -22.39
N HIS A 15 6.86 -7.00 -21.39
CA HIS A 15 7.42 -7.22 -20.05
C HIS A 15 8.46 -8.35 -20.10
N PRO A 16 9.64 -8.22 -19.50
CA PRO A 16 10.71 -9.24 -19.62
C PRO A 16 10.29 -10.67 -19.22
N ILE A 17 9.32 -10.79 -18.32
CA ILE A 17 8.79 -12.08 -17.84
C ILE A 17 7.47 -12.46 -18.51
N TYR A 18 6.66 -11.50 -18.96
CA TYR A 18 5.29 -11.74 -19.43
C TYR A 18 5.10 -11.46 -20.93
N GLY A 19 6.12 -10.98 -21.63
CA GLY A 19 6.05 -10.59 -23.03
C GLY A 19 4.88 -9.62 -23.29
N ASN A 20 4.14 -9.88 -24.36
CA ASN A 20 2.91 -9.14 -24.71
C ASN A 20 1.65 -9.68 -23.99
N ASN A 21 1.76 -10.62 -23.06
CA ASN A 21 0.59 -11.17 -22.37
C ASN A 21 0.01 -10.18 -21.36
N THR A 22 -1.02 -9.47 -21.81
CA THR A 22 -1.91 -8.60 -21.04
C THR A 22 -2.70 -9.26 -19.89
N PRO A 23 -3.13 -10.55 -19.92
CA PRO A 23 -4.09 -11.05 -18.92
C PRO A 23 -3.52 -11.26 -17.52
N PHE A 24 -2.20 -11.22 -17.32
CA PHE A 24 -1.56 -11.45 -16.02
C PHE A 24 -0.91 -10.20 -15.43
N LYS A 25 -1.28 -9.01 -15.93
CA LYS A 25 -0.75 -7.76 -15.37
C LYS A 25 -1.24 -7.62 -13.92
N PRO A 26 -0.32 -7.42 -12.95
CA PRO A 26 -0.73 -7.13 -11.58
C PRO A 26 -1.53 -5.83 -11.53
N PHE A 27 -2.52 -5.76 -10.65
CA PHE A 27 -3.31 -4.56 -10.46
C PHE A 27 -2.42 -3.38 -10.09
N SER A 28 -2.73 -2.20 -10.64
CA SER A 28 -2.06 -0.96 -10.24
C SER A 28 -2.37 -0.64 -8.78
N ALA A 29 -1.50 0.11 -8.12
CA ALA A 29 -1.75 0.60 -6.77
C ALA A 29 -3.04 1.45 -6.69
N GLU A 30 -3.36 2.21 -7.74
CA GLU A 30 -4.62 2.94 -7.86
C GLU A 30 -5.84 2.02 -7.90
N ALA A 31 -5.78 0.93 -8.68
CA ALA A 31 -6.86 -0.06 -8.75
C ALA A 31 -7.06 -0.76 -7.41
N LEU A 32 -5.97 -1.13 -6.72
CA LEU A 32 -6.03 -1.74 -5.39
C LEU A 32 -6.56 -0.76 -4.34
N PHE A 33 -6.12 0.51 -4.35
CA PHE A 33 -6.66 1.54 -3.47
C PHE A 33 -8.17 1.72 -3.67
N THR A 34 -8.62 1.80 -4.93
CA THR A 34 -10.04 1.92 -5.28
C THR A 34 -10.83 0.70 -4.82
N PHE A 35 -10.28 -0.51 -4.98
CA PHE A 35 -10.88 -1.73 -4.44
C PHE A 35 -11.11 -1.62 -2.93
N PHE A 36 -10.10 -1.26 -2.12
CA PHE A 36 -10.27 -1.14 -0.68
C PHE A 36 -11.27 -0.06 -0.27
N GLN A 37 -11.31 1.06 -0.98
CA GLN A 37 -12.31 2.11 -0.77
C GLN A 37 -13.74 1.61 -1.03
N ASN A 38 -13.94 0.87 -2.12
CA ASN A 38 -15.25 0.29 -2.46
C ASN A 38 -15.66 -0.79 -1.44
N GLN A 39 -14.72 -1.61 -0.97
CA GLN A 39 -14.97 -2.59 0.10
C GLN A 39 -15.35 -1.89 1.42
N ASN A 40 -14.71 -0.77 1.75
CA ASN A 40 -15.05 0.00 2.94
C ASN A 40 -16.46 0.62 2.86
N ALA A 41 -16.83 1.17 1.70
CA ALA A 41 -18.14 1.78 1.49
C ALA A 41 -19.29 0.75 1.40
N SER A 42 -18.99 -0.50 1.08
CA SER A 42 -19.98 -1.57 0.96
C SER A 42 -20.33 -2.20 2.31
N ALA A 43 -21.64 -2.40 2.54
CA ALA A 43 -22.16 -3.16 3.69
C ALA A 43 -21.67 -4.62 3.69
N THR A 44 -21.51 -5.22 2.50
CA THR A 44 -21.01 -6.60 2.33
C THR A 44 -19.51 -6.66 2.09
N GLY A 45 -18.83 -5.51 1.99
CA GLY A 45 -17.40 -5.49 1.74
C GLY A 45 -16.60 -6.03 2.93
N THR A 46 -15.49 -6.68 2.65
CA THR A 46 -14.70 -7.42 3.65
C THR A 46 -13.55 -6.61 4.24
N TRP A 47 -13.29 -5.42 3.70
CA TRP A 47 -12.27 -4.50 4.19
C TRP A 47 -12.91 -3.23 4.72
N LYS A 48 -12.33 -2.65 5.77
CA LYS A 48 -12.74 -1.36 6.31
C LYS A 48 -11.55 -0.45 6.53
N LEU A 49 -11.79 0.85 6.47
CA LEU A 49 -10.83 1.86 6.82
C LEU A 49 -10.57 1.82 8.34
N VAL A 50 -9.31 1.90 8.75
CA VAL A 50 -8.90 1.81 10.16
C VAL A 50 -9.36 3.04 10.97
N SER A 51 -9.48 4.19 10.34
CA SER A 51 -9.97 5.45 10.92
C SER A 51 -10.67 6.27 9.83
N SER A 52 -11.55 7.21 10.17
CA SER A 52 -12.18 8.06 9.14
C SER A 52 -11.14 8.84 8.31
N ASP A 53 -11.52 9.26 7.10
CA ASP A 53 -10.67 10.08 6.23
C ASP A 53 -10.30 11.44 6.86
N THR A 54 -11.08 11.87 7.85
CA THR A 54 -10.90 13.12 8.62
C THR A 54 -10.12 12.93 9.93
N ALA A 55 -9.81 11.70 10.33
CA ALA A 55 -9.06 11.45 11.55
C ALA A 55 -7.60 11.92 11.41
N ASP A 56 -7.02 12.39 12.51
CA ASP A 56 -5.59 12.72 12.57
C ASP A 56 -4.75 11.51 12.10
N LYS A 57 -3.76 11.77 11.24
CA LYS A 57 -2.95 10.74 10.59
C LYS A 57 -2.06 10.00 11.58
N ALA A 58 -1.55 10.67 12.61
CA ALA A 58 -0.77 10.01 13.65
C ALA A 58 -1.65 9.03 14.43
N SER A 59 -2.90 9.43 14.69
CA SER A 59 -3.92 8.56 15.31
C SER A 59 -4.30 7.38 14.41
N ALA A 60 -4.50 7.59 13.11
CA ALA A 60 -4.77 6.53 12.13
C ALA A 60 -3.64 5.51 12.04
N GLN A 61 -2.39 5.99 12.00
CA GLN A 61 -1.19 5.16 12.00
C GLN A 61 -1.06 4.36 13.30
N SER A 62 -1.27 4.99 14.45
CA SER A 62 -1.23 4.33 15.75
C SER A 62 -2.29 3.23 15.87
N ALA A 63 -3.51 3.49 15.39
CA ALA A 63 -4.58 2.50 15.33
C ALA A 63 -4.23 1.34 14.38
N ALA A 64 -3.65 1.64 13.20
CA ALA A 64 -3.23 0.63 12.24
C ALA A 64 -2.16 -0.32 12.84
N ILE A 65 -1.19 0.23 13.56
CA ILE A 65 -0.15 -0.56 14.24
C ILE A 65 -0.77 -1.40 15.36
N SER A 66 -1.67 -0.84 16.16
CA SER A 66 -2.36 -1.54 17.25
C SER A 66 -3.19 -2.72 16.72
N ILE A 67 -3.95 -2.51 15.64
CA ILE A 67 -4.72 -3.56 14.97
C ILE A 67 -3.78 -4.65 14.44
N ALA A 68 -2.68 -4.26 13.81
CA ALA A 68 -1.72 -5.22 13.27
C ALA A 68 -1.05 -6.06 14.38
N LYS A 69 -0.82 -5.47 15.57
CA LYS A 69 -0.34 -6.19 16.79
C LYS A 69 -1.33 -7.23 17.30
N GLY A 70 -2.62 -7.05 17.05
CA GLY A 70 -3.67 -8.03 17.37
C GLY A 70 -3.83 -9.11 16.30
N ASP A 71 -2.76 -9.44 15.55
CA ASP A 71 -2.72 -10.44 14.48
C ASP A 71 -3.73 -10.22 13.34
N LYS A 72 -4.16 -8.98 13.13
CA LYS A 72 -5.02 -8.62 11.99
C LYS A 72 -4.21 -8.08 10.82
N VAL A 73 -4.60 -8.45 9.60
CA VAL A 73 -3.98 -7.93 8.38
C VAL A 73 -4.39 -6.48 8.18
N VAL A 74 -3.39 -5.59 8.11
CA VAL A 74 -3.57 -4.17 7.79
C VAL A 74 -2.79 -3.81 6.53
N VAL A 75 -3.43 -3.10 5.61
CA VAL A 75 -2.87 -2.63 4.35
C VAL A 75 -2.77 -1.11 4.38
N ALA A 76 -1.56 -0.58 4.22
CA ALA A 76 -1.29 0.82 3.95
C ALA A 76 -1.32 1.05 2.44
N SER A 77 -2.06 2.06 1.99
CA SER A 77 -2.35 2.25 0.57
C SER A 77 -2.43 3.72 0.19
N PHE A 78 -1.85 4.06 -0.96
CA PHE A 78 -1.82 5.37 -1.58
C PHE A 78 -2.02 5.20 -3.09
N PRO A 79 -3.00 5.86 -3.73
CA PRO A 79 -3.30 5.61 -5.15
C PRO A 79 -2.25 6.19 -6.10
N GLY A 80 -1.43 7.14 -5.63
CA GLY A 80 -0.57 7.96 -6.47
C GLY A 80 -1.18 9.32 -6.76
N VAL A 81 -0.40 10.18 -7.39
CA VAL A 81 -0.87 11.45 -7.97
C VAL A 81 -0.53 11.42 -9.45
N ARG A 82 -1.56 11.58 -10.29
CA ARG A 82 -1.42 11.56 -11.75
C ARG A 82 -0.33 12.54 -12.18
N GLY A 83 0.67 12.05 -12.92
CA GLY A 83 1.78 12.85 -13.44
C GLY A 83 2.87 13.25 -12.43
N SER A 84 2.78 12.83 -11.16
CA SER A 84 3.75 13.23 -10.13
C SER A 84 4.29 12.07 -9.31
N ARG A 85 3.43 11.16 -8.82
CA ARG A 85 3.84 10.05 -7.96
C ARG A 85 3.12 8.77 -8.31
N GLN A 86 3.89 7.68 -8.41
CA GLN A 86 3.34 6.34 -8.50
C GLN A 86 2.63 5.98 -7.18
N GLY A 87 1.49 5.28 -7.28
CA GLY A 87 0.81 4.75 -6.11
C GLY A 87 1.62 3.66 -5.42
N HIS A 88 1.25 3.36 -4.17
CA HIS A 88 1.96 2.46 -3.28
C HIS A 88 1.02 1.62 -2.42
N ILE A 89 1.34 0.33 -2.27
CA ILE A 89 0.64 -0.62 -1.41
C ILE A 89 1.66 -1.35 -0.54
N ALA A 90 1.38 -1.43 0.76
CA ALA A 90 2.21 -2.16 1.71
C ALA A 90 1.35 -2.83 2.78
N ILE A 91 1.83 -3.96 3.32
CA ILE A 91 1.25 -4.61 4.48
C ILE A 91 1.92 -4.02 5.72
N VAL A 92 1.13 -3.58 6.69
CA VAL A 92 1.65 -3.13 7.99
C VAL A 92 1.93 -4.35 8.84
N ARG A 93 3.18 -4.44 9.32
CA ARG A 93 3.60 -5.49 10.23
C ARG A 93 4.11 -4.83 11.52
N PRO A 94 3.57 -5.20 12.68
CA PRO A 94 4.09 -4.68 13.92
C PRO A 94 5.44 -5.33 14.24
N ASP A 95 6.45 -4.51 14.52
CA ASP A 95 7.62 -4.90 15.30
C ASP A 95 7.85 -3.85 16.40
N SER A 96 9.07 -3.73 16.97
CA SER A 96 9.40 -2.64 17.90
C SER A 96 9.27 -1.24 17.28
N SER A 97 9.20 -1.17 15.95
CA SER A 97 8.92 -0.02 15.10
C SER A 97 7.62 -0.21 14.29
N ALA A 98 7.10 0.87 13.72
CA ALA A 98 5.94 0.82 12.82
C ALA A 98 6.38 0.35 11.42
N SER A 99 6.71 -0.93 11.30
CA SER A 99 7.27 -1.49 10.07
C SER A 99 6.20 -1.81 9.03
N VAL A 100 6.57 -1.66 7.75
CA VAL A 100 5.79 -2.11 6.61
C VAL A 100 6.59 -3.06 5.74
N ARG A 101 5.87 -4.06 5.21
CA ARG A 101 6.31 -4.87 4.07
C ARG A 101 5.72 -4.29 2.81
N ILE A 102 6.58 -3.68 2.01
CA ILE A 102 6.18 -3.07 0.74
C ILE A 102 5.92 -4.18 -0.27
N ALA A 103 4.68 -4.21 -0.79
CA ALA A 103 4.29 -5.08 -1.89
C ALA A 103 4.26 -4.25 -3.16
N GLN A 104 5.42 -3.76 -3.61
CA GLN A 104 5.51 -2.99 -4.86
C GLN A 104 6.84 -3.22 -5.60
N ALA A 105 6.74 -3.33 -6.92
CA ALA A 105 7.77 -2.94 -7.87
C ALA A 105 7.99 -1.41 -7.83
N GLY A 106 8.98 -0.91 -7.07
CA GLY A 106 9.22 0.53 -6.90
C GLY A 106 10.49 0.86 -6.09
N ARG A 107 10.82 2.16 -6.04
CA ARG A 107 12.14 2.79 -5.71
C ARG A 107 12.86 2.30 -4.44
N VAL A 108 12.15 1.79 -3.43
CA VAL A 108 12.76 1.30 -2.18
C VAL A 108 12.08 0.00 -1.78
N SER A 109 12.83 -1.10 -1.82
CA SER A 109 12.39 -2.41 -1.32
C SER A 109 13.28 -2.83 -0.14
N SER A 110 12.70 -3.01 1.03
CA SER A 110 13.37 -3.63 2.18
C SER A 110 12.34 -4.38 3.02
N ASN A 111 12.79 -5.43 3.71
CA ASN A 111 11.93 -6.37 4.43
C ASN A 111 11.24 -5.73 5.65
N ASN A 112 11.84 -4.68 6.23
CA ASN A 112 11.32 -3.92 7.36
C ASN A 112 11.70 -2.44 7.16
N LEU A 113 10.73 -1.61 6.79
CA LEU A 113 10.89 -0.16 6.69
C LEU A 113 9.90 0.52 7.60
N ALA A 114 10.29 1.61 8.28
CA ALA A 114 9.32 2.44 8.95
C ALA A 114 8.32 3.00 7.93
N LEU A 115 7.08 3.26 8.36
CA LEU A 115 6.05 3.88 7.52
C LEU A 115 6.52 5.18 6.84
N SER A 116 7.29 6.00 7.55
CA SER A 116 7.89 7.24 7.02
C SER A 116 8.90 6.99 5.91
N ASP A 117 9.65 5.89 5.98
CA ASP A 117 10.68 5.57 4.99
C ASP A 117 10.06 4.88 3.77
N GLY A 118 9.05 4.04 4.00
CA GLY A 118 8.35 3.31 2.94
C GLY A 118 7.47 4.20 2.07
N PHE A 119 6.70 5.11 2.68
CA PHE A 119 5.80 6.01 1.96
C PHE A 119 6.40 7.41 1.75
N GLY A 120 7.46 7.77 2.48
CA GLY A 120 8.06 9.10 2.40
C GLY A 120 7.03 10.20 2.66
N SER A 121 7.14 11.26 1.89
CA SER A 121 6.15 12.36 1.89
C SER A 121 4.75 11.98 1.34
N ALA A 122 4.53 10.75 0.85
CA ALA A 122 3.17 10.26 0.56
C ALA A 122 2.48 9.67 1.81
N LEU A 123 3.20 9.53 2.94
CA LEU A 123 2.65 9.03 4.19
C LEU A 123 1.44 9.85 4.65
N SER A 124 1.48 11.18 4.47
CA SER A 124 0.37 12.08 4.83
C SER A 124 -0.92 11.81 4.06
N SER A 125 -0.82 11.27 2.84
CA SER A 125 -1.95 10.90 1.99
C SER A 125 -2.28 9.39 2.05
N THR A 126 -1.56 8.64 2.87
CA THR A 126 -1.76 7.19 2.99
C THR A 126 -3.02 6.89 3.80
N LYS A 127 -3.71 5.82 3.41
CA LYS A 127 -4.87 5.26 4.11
C LYS A 127 -4.55 3.85 4.58
N PHE A 128 -5.15 3.46 5.70
CA PHE A 128 -4.97 2.14 6.28
C PHE A 128 -6.29 1.38 6.26
N PHE A 129 -6.26 0.16 5.75
CA PHE A 129 -7.41 -0.73 5.65
C PHE A 129 -7.14 -2.01 6.43
N THR A 130 -8.14 -2.51 7.14
CA THR A 130 -8.07 -3.80 7.84
C THR A 130 -9.17 -4.71 7.33
N PHE A 131 -8.93 -6.01 7.36
CA PHE A 131 -9.98 -7.00 7.15
C PHE A 131 -11.04 -6.89 8.26
N LYS A 132 -12.32 -6.99 7.91
CA LYS A 132 -13.44 -6.84 8.86
C LYS A 132 -13.49 -8.01 9.85
N GLY A 133 -13.22 -9.24 9.38
CA GLY A 133 -13.14 -10.44 10.22
C GLY A 133 -14.46 -10.78 10.87
#